data_AF-A0A497MXT5-F1
#
_entry.id   AF-A0A497MXT5-F1
#
_cell.length_a   1.000
_cell.length_b   1.000
_cell.length_c   1.000
_cell.angle_alpha   90.00
_cell.angle_beta   90.00
_cell.angle_gamma   90.00
#
_symmetry.space_group_name_H-M   'P 1'
#
loop_
_entity.id
_entity.type
_entity.pdbx_description
1 polymer ?
#
loop_
_entity_poly.entity_id
_entity_poly.type
_entity_poly.pdbx_seq_one_letter_code
_entity_poly.pdbx_strand_id
1 'polypeptide(L)' 'MEAYPNSPELVKHTLQFLGLKPADILLDIGSEGLHAYIIALEKYGVNICVTVEVNCKVLKEALNS' A
#
# COMPACT_ATOMS: atom_id res chain seq x y z
N MET A 1 8.51 17.52 -8.91
CA MET A 1 7.41 16.93 -8.13
C MET A 1 7.96 16.67 -6.75
N GLU A 2 7.39 17.29 -5.73
CA GLU A 2 7.75 16.99 -4.34
C GLU A 2 7.19 15.60 -4.02
N ALA A 3 8.06 14.68 -3.57
CA ALA A 3 7.63 13.37 -3.11
C ALA A 3 6.74 13.58 -1.88
N TYR A 4 5.49 13.12 -1.94
CA TYR A 4 4.65 13.08 -0.74
C TYR A 4 5.36 12.21 0.30
N PRO A 5 5.24 12.52 1.61
CA PRO A 5 5.96 11.80 2.65
C PRO A 5 5.38 10.39 2.79
N ASN A 6 5.89 9.45 1.98
CA ASN A 6 5.65 8.02 2.08
C ASN A 6 6.53 7.39 3.17
N SER A 7 6.55 7.99 4.36
CA SER A 7 7.24 7.35 5.49
C SER A 7 6.47 6.07 5.87
N PRO A 8 7.17 4.94 6.11
CA PRO A 8 6.53 3.71 6.56
C PRO A 8 5.65 3.90 7.80
N GLU A 9 5.97 4.88 8.64
CA GLU A 9 5.20 5.27 9.82
C GLU A 9 3.82 5.83 9.45
N LEU A 10 3.74 6.68 8.42
CA LEU A 10 2.49 7.27 7.95
C LEU A 10 1.56 6.19 7.37
N VAL A 11 2.13 5.26 6.60
CA VAL A 11 1.40 4.11 6.05
C VAL A 11 0.85 3.23 7.18
N LYS A 12 1.66 2.88 8.18
CA LYS A 12 1.20 2.11 9.35
C LYS A 12 0.08 2.83 10.09
N HIS A 13 0.24 4.12 10.38
CA HIS A 13 -0.80 4.90 11.06
C HIS A 13 -2.11 4.93 10.27
N THR A 14 -2.03 5.05 8.94
CA THR A 14 -3.21 5.05 8.06
C THR A 14 -3.93 3.70 8.11
N LEU A 15 -3.19 2.59 8.00
CA LEU A 15 -3.76 1.24 8.08
C LEU A 15 -4.37 0.94 9.46
N GLN A 16 -3.76 1.45 10.55
CA GLN A 16 -4.34 1.37 11.89
C GLN A 16 -5.64 2.17 11.99
N PHE A 17 -5.67 3.39 11.45
CA PHE A 17 -6.85 4.24 11.48
C PHE A 17 -8.03 3.63 10.70
N LEU A 18 -7.74 2.95 9.59
CA LEU A 18 -8.75 2.24 8.80
C LEU A 18 -9.37 1.04 9.54
N GLY A 19 -8.72 0.53 10.60
CA GLY A 19 -9.27 -0.55 11.41
C GLY A 19 -9.52 -1.84 10.62
N LEU A 20 -8.61 -2.17 9.70
CA LEU A 20 -8.73 -3.27 8.75
C LEU A 20 -8.99 -4.62 9.44
N LYS A 21 -9.89 -5.40 8.85
CA LYS A 21 -10.23 -6.76 9.25
C LYS A 21 -9.83 -7.75 8.14
N PRO A 22 -9.63 -9.03 8.47
CA PRO A 22 -9.21 -10.02 7.46
C PRO A 22 -10.14 -10.14 6.25
N ALA A 23 -11.44 -9.92 6.42
CA ALA A 23 -12.42 -10.00 5.32
C ALA A 23 -12.49 -8.75 4.44
N ASP A 24 -11.76 -7.69 4.78
CA ASP A 24 -11.83 -6.42 4.04
C ASP A 24 -11.04 -6.52 2.73
N ILE A 25 -11.42 -5.66 1.77
CA ILE A 25 -10.68 -5.43 0.53
C ILE A 25 -10.07 -4.04 0.62
N LEU A 26 -8.74 -3.95 0.54
CA LEU A 26 -8.04 -2.68 0.51
C LEU A 26 -7.86 -2.19 -0.93
N LEU A 27 -8.20 -0.93 -1.20
CA LEU A 27 -7.89 -0.25 -2.46
C LEU A 27 -6.83 0.82 -2.18
N ASP A 28 -5.63 0.59 -2.72
CA ASP A 28 -4.48 1.48 -2.62
C ASP A 28 -4.32 2.28 -3.94
N ILE A 29 -4.32 3.60 -3.87
CA ILE A 29 -4.29 4.50 -5.03
C ILE A 29 -3.05 5.39 -4.94
N GLY A 30 -2.21 5.35 -5.96
CA GLY A 30 -0.93 6.08 -5.97
C GLY A 30 0.08 5.41 -5.05
N SER A 31 0.23 4.09 -5.16
CA SER A 31 1.00 3.29 -4.21
C SER A 31 2.49 3.60 -4.21
N GLU A 32 2.98 4.25 -5.26
CA GLU A 32 4.38 4.37 -5.59
C GLU A 32 5.03 2.97 -5.60
N GLY A 33 5.62 2.51 -4.49
CA GLY A 33 6.34 1.24 -4.36
C GLY A 33 5.64 0.12 -3.56
N LEU A 34 4.31 0.02 -3.56
CA LEU A 34 3.55 -1.10 -2.94
C LEU A 34 3.70 -1.24 -1.41
N HIS A 35 4.19 -0.23 -0.69
CA HIS A 35 4.41 -0.33 0.76
C HIS A 35 3.13 -0.58 1.55
N ALA A 36 2.04 0.11 1.20
CA ALA A 36 0.74 -0.09 1.85
C ALA A 36 0.19 -1.50 1.57
N TYR A 37 0.33 -1.97 0.32
CA TYR A 37 -0.02 -3.33 -0.08
C TYR A 37 0.69 -4.39 0.76
N ILE A 38 2.02 -4.34 0.86
CA ILE A 38 2.81 -5.34 1.60
C ILE A 38 2.42 -5.31 3.08
N ILE A 39 2.38 -4.13 3.69
CA ILE A 39 2.06 -4.01 5.12
C ILE A 39 0.63 -4.49 5.42
N ALA A 40 -0.34 -4.17 4.57
CA ALA A 40 -1.73 -4.58 4.75
C ALA A 40 -1.89 -6.11 4.70
N LEU A 41 -1.24 -6.77 3.75
CA LEU A 41 -1.29 -8.23 3.64
C LEU A 41 -0.54 -8.92 4.79
N GLU A 42 0.72 -8.53 5.03
CA GLU A 42 1.59 -9.23 5.98
C GLU A 42 1.23 -8.96 7.44
N LYS A 43 0.79 -7.74 7.79
CA LYS A 43 0.58 -7.34 9.19
C LYS A 43 -0.88 -7.26 9.61
N TYR A 44 -1.78 -6.96 8.68
CA TYR A 44 -3.20 -6.78 8.98
C TYR A 44 -4.07 -7.95 8.48
N GLY A 45 -3.48 -8.90 7.74
CA GLY A 45 -4.17 -10.10 7.28
C GLY A 45 -5.31 -9.82 6.32
N VAL A 46 -5.26 -8.68 5.61
CA VAL A 46 -6.24 -8.33 4.58
C VAL A 46 -6.23 -9.41 3.50
N ASN A 47 -7.41 -9.90 3.11
CA ASN A 47 -7.48 -11.01 2.15
C ASN A 47 -7.19 -10.56 0.70
N ILE A 48 -7.56 -9.33 0.35
CA ILE A 48 -7.35 -8.76 -0.98
C ILE A 48 -6.89 -7.30 -0.86
N CYS A 49 -5.77 -6.97 -1.50
CA CYS A 49 -5.36 -5.59 -1.72
C CYS A 49 -5.24 -5.34 -3.23
N VAL A 50 -5.95 -4.33 -3.73
CA VAL A 50 -5.91 -3.88 -5.12
C VAL A 50 -5.14 -2.58 -5.15
N THR A 51 -4.10 -2.52 -5.96
CA THR A 51 -3.23 -1.36 -6.07
C THR A 51 -3.31 -0.74 -7.46
N VAL A 52 -3.52 0.57 -7.51
CA VAL A 52 -3.64 1.36 -8.74
C VAL A 52 -2.56 2.42 -8.77
N GLU A 53 -1.74 2.42 -9.83
CA GLU A 53 -0.67 3.38 -10.02
C GLU A 53 -0.62 3.83 -11.49
N VAL A 54 -0.45 5.13 -11.70
CA VAL A 54 -0.37 5.74 -13.03
C VAL A 54 1.05 5.68 -13.59
N ASN A 55 2.05 5.68 -12.71
CA ASN A 55 3.45 5.55 -13.07
C ASN A 55 3.86 4.07 -13.13
N CYS A 56 3.72 3.46 -14.31
CA CYS A 56 4.03 2.06 -14.54
C CYS A 56 5.51 1.68 -14.26
N LYS A 57 6.44 2.64 -14.22
CA LYS A 57 7.83 2.38 -13.86
C LYS A 57 7.95 1.91 -12.41
N VAL A 58 7.20 2.53 -11.49
CA VAL A 58 7.30 2.18 -10.07
C VAL A 58 6.70 0.80 -9.79
N LEU A 59 5.59 0.45 -10.45
CA LEU A 59 5.06 -0.92 -10.42
C LEU A 59 6.07 -1.94 -10.96
N LYS A 60 6.76 -1.63 -12.05
CA LYS A 60 7.78 -2.53 -12.61
C LYS A 60 8.96 -2.69 -11.66
N GLU A 61 9.41 -1.62 -11.03
CA GLU A 61 10.50 -1.69 -10.05
C GLU A 61 10.09 -2.56 -8.86
N ALA A 62 8.89 -2.34 -8.30
CA ALA A 62 8.38 -3.09 -7.14
C ALA A 62 8.09 -4.58 -7.45
N LEU A 63 7.76 -4.94 -8.69
CA LEU A 63 7.54 -6.34 -9.09
C LEU A 63 8.84 -7.10 -9.39
N ASN A 64 9.96 -6.40 -9.61
CA ASN A 64 11.26 -7.00 -9.95
C ASN A 64 12.28 -6.95 -8.79
N SER A 65 11.90 -6.36 -7.66
CA SER A 65 12.67 -6.29 -6.40
C SER A 65 12.33 -7.44 -5.46
#